data_AF-A0A6C0DH37-F1
#
_entry.id   AF-A0A6C0DH37-F1
#
_cell.length_a   1.000
_cell.length_b   1.000
_cell.length_c   1.000
_cell.angle_alpha   90.00
_cell.angle_beta   90.00
_cell.angle_gamma   90.00
#
_symmetry.space_group_name_H-M   'P 1'
#
loop_
_entity.id
_entity.type
_entity.pdbx_description
1 polymer ?
#
loop_
_entity_poly.entity_id
_entity_poly.type
_entity_poly.pdbx_seq_one_letter_code
_entity_poly.pdbx_strand_id
1 'polypeptide(L)' 'MEKPATTPDSIVAAVVQKFLQRSEVGQKKYGTTLDREDLKPLDWIQHAQEELMDGILYLEKLKQTFQPK' A
#
# COMPACT_ATOMS: atom_id res chain seq x y z
N MET A 1 -20.31 14.61 -7.59
CA MET A 1 -19.37 13.65 -6.99
C MET A 1 -19.33 12.45 -7.93
N GLU A 2 -18.16 12.13 -8.48
CA GLU A 2 -18.02 10.97 -9.37
C GLU A 2 -18.30 9.69 -8.58
N LYS A 3 -19.08 8.78 -9.18
CA LYS A 3 -19.28 7.44 -8.61
C LYS A 3 -17.92 6.73 -8.59
N PRO A 4 -17.56 6.03 -7.49
CA PRO A 4 -16.38 5.20 -7.50
C PRO A 4 -16.50 4.18 -8.64
N ALA A 5 -15.38 3.90 -9.33
CA ALA A 5 -15.34 2.86 -10.34
C ALA A 5 -15.75 1.53 -9.70
N THR A 6 -16.92 1.00 -10.09
CA THR A 6 -17.42 -0.30 -9.60
C THR A 6 -17.14 -1.36 -10.64
N THR A 7 -16.47 -2.44 -10.23
CA THR A 7 -16.25 -3.65 -11.03
C THR A 7 -17.14 -4.78 -10.51
N PRO A 8 -17.73 -5.63 -11.38
CA PRO A 8 -18.47 -6.82 -10.96
C PRO A 8 -17.55 -7.91 -10.37
N ASP A 9 -16.23 -7.80 -10.57
CA ASP A 9 -15.25 -8.67 -9.94
C ASP A 9 -15.08 -8.26 -8.47
N SER A 10 -15.64 -9.07 -7.56
CA SER A 10 -15.62 -8.79 -6.12
C SER A 10 -14.21 -8.77 -5.53
N ILE A 11 -13.26 -9.51 -6.11
CA ILE A 11 -11.87 -9.53 -5.64
C ILE A 11 -11.19 -8.21 -6.01
N VAL A 12 -11.35 -7.77 -7.25
CA VAL A 12 -10.81 -6.47 -7.69
C VAL A 12 -11.44 -5.34 -6.89
N ALA A 13 -12.76 -5.35 -6.67
CA ALA A 13 -13.44 -4.36 -5.86
C ALA A 13 -12.88 -4.28 -4.43
N ALA A 14 -12.64 -5.44 -3.80
CA ALA A 14 -12.07 -5.51 -2.46
C ALA A 14 -10.63 -4.96 -2.40
N VAL A 15 -9.82 -5.21 -3.42
CA VAL A 15 -8.45 -4.67 -3.51
C VAL A 15 -8.46 -3.15 -3.71
N VAL A 16 -9.32 -2.63 -4.60
CA VAL A 16 -9.50 -1.17 -4.79
C VAL A 16 -9.90 -0.51 -3.47
N GLN A 17 -10.84 -1.10 -2.73
CA GLN A 17 -11.26 -0.55 -1.44
C GLN A 17 -10.10 -0.49 -0.42
N LYS A 18 -9.20 -1.49 -0.42
CA LYS A 18 -8.00 -1.46 0.43
C LYS A 18 -7.06 -0.33 0.04
N PHE A 19 -6.87 -0.04 -1.25
CA PHE A 19 -6.07 1.11 -1.70
C PHE A 19 -6.67 2.44 -1.23
N LEU A 20 -7.99 2.61 -1.36
CA LEU A 20 -8.68 3.83 -0.91
C LEU A 20 -8.51 4.04 0.60
N GLN A 21 -8.73 2.99 1.40
CA GLN A 21 -8.55 3.06 2.86
C GLN A 21 -7.10 3.39 3.25
N ARG A 22 -6.12 2.77 2.60
CA ARG A 22 -4.69 3.07 2.86
C ARG A 22 -4.35 4.51 2.50
N SER A 23 -4.87 5.03 1.39
CA SER A 23 -4.68 6.43 1.00
C SER A 23 -5.28 7.39 2.04
N GLU A 24 -6.50 7.12 2.51
CA GLU A 24 -7.15 7.93 3.54
C GLU A 24 -6.36 7.93 4.86
N VAL A 25 -5.84 6.79 5.30
CA VAL A 25 -5.00 6.69 6.50
C VAL A 25 -3.69 7.45 6.32
N GLY A 26 -3.04 7.31 5.17
CA GLY A 26 -1.82 8.06 4.84
C GLY A 26 -2.05 9.57 4.85
N GLN A 27 -3.13 10.03 4.21
CA GLN A 27 -3.52 11.44 4.21
C GLN A 27 -3.78 11.97 5.62
N LYS A 28 -4.51 11.22 6.46
CA LYS A 28 -4.73 11.61 7.87
C LYS A 28 -3.44 11.68 8.68
N LYS A 29 -2.49 10.78 8.41
CA LYS A 29 -1.22 10.69 9.15
C LYS A 29 -0.21 11.77 8.75
N TYR A 30 -0.09 12.05 7.45
CA TYR A 30 0.95 12.92 6.90
C TYR A 30 0.43 14.27 6.40
N GLY A 31 -0.89 14.48 6.38
CA GLY A 31 -1.52 15.71 5.90
C GLY A 31 -1.39 15.94 4.39
N THR A 32 -0.96 14.93 3.62
CA THR A 32 -0.67 15.06 2.19
C THR A 32 -0.99 13.77 1.42
N THR A 33 -1.13 13.87 0.10
CA THR A 33 -1.30 12.75 -0.83
C THR A 33 0.03 12.41 -1.52
N LEU A 34 0.00 11.51 -2.50
CA LEU A 34 1.14 11.30 -3.41
C LEU A 34 1.31 12.47 -4.41
N ASP A 35 0.38 13.42 -4.47
CA ASP A 35 0.49 14.66 -5.27
C ASP A 35 1.39 15.70 -4.60
N ARG A 36 2.07 15.33 -3.51
CA ARG A 36 3.05 16.16 -2.82
C ARG A 36 4.25 16.48 -3.70
N GLU A 37 4.75 17.71 -3.62
CA GLU A 37 5.86 18.20 -4.44
C GLU A 37 7.17 18.38 -3.63
N ASP A 38 7.16 18.03 -2.35
CA ASP A 38 8.28 18.27 -1.42
C ASP A 38 9.34 17.16 -1.41
N LEU A 39 9.02 15.98 -1.95
CA LEU A 39 9.96 14.84 -2.05
C LEU A 39 10.73 14.85 -3.37
N LYS A 40 12.03 14.55 -3.28
CA LYS A 40 12.88 14.33 -4.47
C LYS A 40 12.71 12.89 -4.97
N PRO A 41 13.05 12.61 -6.25
CA PRO A 41 13.02 11.24 -6.78
C PRO A 41 13.78 10.21 -5.94
N LEU A 42 14.89 10.60 -5.31
CA LEU A 42 15.65 9.70 -4.42
C LEU A 42 14.91 9.37 -3.13
N ASP A 43 14.13 10.31 -2.58
CA ASP A 43 13.34 10.05 -1.37
C ASP A 43 12.23 9.02 -1.67
N TRP A 44 11.59 9.12 -2.84
CA TRP A 44 10.63 8.13 -3.30
C TRP A 44 11.23 6.73 -3.46
N ILE A 45 12.43 6.64 -4.03
CA ILE A 45 13.16 5.37 -4.16
C ILE A 45 13.48 4.79 -2.79
N GLN A 46 13.98 5.62 -1.87
CA GLN A 46 14.32 5.21 -0.51
C GLN A 46 13.08 4.67 0.23
N HIS A 47 11.96 5.40 0.20
CA HIS A 47 10.71 4.95 0.82
C HIS A 47 10.19 3.64 0.21
N ALA A 48 10.28 3.49 -1.11
CA ALA A 48 9.89 2.24 -1.76
C ALA A 48 10.78 1.06 -1.33
N GLN A 49 12.09 1.27 -1.18
CA GLN A 49 13.01 0.25 -0.66
C GLN A 49 12.66 -0.14 0.78
N GLU A 50 12.36 0.84 1.64
CA GLU A 50 11.95 0.61 3.03
C GLU A 50 10.68 -0.24 3.13
N GLU A 51 9.62 0.12 2.39
CA GLU A 51 8.37 -0.63 2.37
C GLU A 51 8.56 -2.07 1.82
N LEU A 52 9.46 -2.25 0.85
CA LEU A 52 9.81 -3.58 0.35
C LEU A 52 10.60 -4.40 1.39
N MET A 53 11.47 -3.77 2.18
CA MET A 53 12.16 -4.44 3.29
C MET A 53 11.15 -4.96 4.33
N ASP A 54 10.15 -4.16 4.70
CA ASP A 54 9.06 -4.61 5.59
C ASP A 54 8.32 -5.81 4.98
N GLY A 55 8.04 -5.77 3.68
CA GLY A 55 7.48 -6.91 2.94
C GLY A 55 8.34 -8.18 3.06
N ILE A 56 9.66 -8.06 2.90
CA ILE A 56 10.61 -9.17 3.05
C ILE A 56 10.57 -9.74 4.48
N LEU A 57 10.49 -8.89 5.50
CA LEU A 57 10.38 -9.34 6.90
C LEU A 57 9.11 -10.18 7.14
N TYR A 58 7.97 -9.80 6.55
CA TYR A 58 6.75 -10.62 6.61
C TYR A 58 6.96 -11.98 5.94
N LEU A 59 7.58 -12.01 4.76
CA LEU A 59 7.86 -13.27 4.06
C LEU A 59 8.81 -14.17 4.85
N GLU A 60 9.85 -13.60 5.46
CA GLU A 60 10.77 -14.36 6.31
C GLU A 60 10.05 -14.96 7.52
N LYS A 61 9.17 -14.19 8.17
CA LYS A 61 8.34 -14.69 9.27
C LYS A 61 7.41 -15.82 8.83
N LEU A 62 6.78 -15.69 7.66
CA LEU A 62 5.95 -16.75 7.09
C LEU A 62 6.77 -17.99 6.81
N LYS A 63 7.95 -17.87 6.19
CA LYS A 63 8.86 -19.00 5.93
C LYS A 63 9.22 -19.78 7.21
N GLN A 64 9.47 -19.09 8.32
CA GLN A 64 9.80 -19.71 9.60
C GLN A 64 8.61 -20.41 10.28
N THR A 65 7.40 -19.91 10.05
CA THR A 65 6.18 -20.42 10.69
C THR A 65 5.38 -21.38 9.81
N PHE A 66 5.68 -21.41 8.52
CA PHE A 66 5.05 -22.29 7.56
C PHE A 66 5.52 -23.73 7.80
N GLN A 67 4.61 -24.57 8.28
CA GLN A 67 4.81 -26.01 8.31
C GLN A 67 4.16 -26.60 7.05
N PRO A 68 4.94 -27.10 6.08
CA PRO A 68 4.36 -27.80 4.94
C PRO A 68 3.60 -29.04 5.45
N LYS A 69 2.38 -29.23 4.94
CA LYS A 69 1.56 -30.42 5.18
C LYS A 69 2.03 -31.60 4.33
#